data_AF-A0A2G9ZU21-F1
#
_entry.id   AF-A0A2G9ZU21-F1
#
_cell.length_a   1.000
_cell.length_b   1.000
_cell.length_c   1.000
_cell.angle_alpha   90.00
_cell.angle_beta   90.00
_cell.angle_gamma   90.00
#
_symmetry.space_group_name_H-M   'P 1'
#
loop_
_entity.id
_entity.type
_entity.pdbx_description
1 polymer ?
#
loop_
_entity_poly.entity_id
_entity_poly.type
_entity_poly.pdbx_seq_one_letter_code
_entity_poly.pdbx_strand_id
1 'polypeptide(L)' 'MDHGNGVITRYGHLSMAEKKPGDRVKRGEVIARVGTTGRTTGPHLHYEIIVGGTPVDPKKFM' A
#
# COMPACT_ATOMS: atom_id res chain seq x y z
N MET A 1 3.11 -0.03 -4.50
CA MET A 1 2.92 -1.15 -5.44
C MET A 1 2.40 -0.58 -6.74
N ASP A 2 3.13 -0.79 -7.83
CA ASP A 2 2.72 -0.36 -9.16
C ASP A 2 1.91 -1.50 -9.81
N HIS A 3 0.70 -1.19 -10.28
CA HIS A 3 -0.19 -2.13 -10.96
C HIS A 3 -0.19 -1.94 -12.49
N GLY A 4 0.63 -1.03 -13.02
CA GLY A 4 0.60 -0.61 -14.42
C GLY A 4 -0.48 0.45 -14.68
N ASN A 5 -0.50 0.98 -15.91
CA ASN A 5 -1.46 1.98 -16.38
C ASN A 5 -1.60 3.22 -15.47
N GLY A 6 -0.52 3.59 -14.76
CA GLY A 6 -0.50 4.72 -13.84
C GLY A 6 -1.28 4.50 -12.54
N VAL A 7 -1.63 3.25 -12.18
CA VAL A 7 -2.31 2.89 -10.93
C VAL A 7 -1.29 2.39 -9.92
N ILE A 8 -1.21 3.09 -8.79
CA ILE A 8 -0.26 2.80 -7.72
C ILE A 8 -1.01 2.67 -6.40
N THR A 9 -0.75 1.61 -5.66
CA THR A 9 -1.24 1.45 -4.30
C THR A 9 -0.13 1.76 -3.30
N ARG A 10 -0.44 2.55 -2.27
CA ARG A 10 0.49 2.88 -1.18
C ARG A 10 -0.03 2.30 0.14
N TYR A 11 0.90 1.76 0.92
CA TYR A 11 0.65 1.19 2.24
C TYR A 11 1.53 1.91 3.25
N GLY A 12 0.92 2.54 4.26
CA GLY A 12 1.60 3.27 5.33
C GLY A 12 1.45 2.58 6.69
N HIS A 13 2.22 3.07 7.66
CA HIS A 13 2.20 2.60 9.06
C HIS A 13 2.53 1.11 9.22
N LEU A 14 3.40 0.57 8.36
CA LEU A 14 3.80 -0.82 8.40
C LEU A 14 4.84 -1.06 9.50
N SER A 15 4.78 -2.21 10.19
CA SER A 15 5.83 -2.65 11.12
C SER A 15 6.99 -3.30 10.38
N MET A 16 6.70 -3.99 9.28
CA MET A 16 7.69 -4.72 8.49
C MET A 16 7.25 -4.82 7.03
N ALA A 17 8.20 -4.64 6.11
CA ALA A 17 8.03 -4.97 4.70
C ALA A 17 8.58 -6.38 4.43
N GLU A 18 7.78 -7.22 3.77
CA GLU A 18 8.14 -8.60 3.41
C GLU A 18 8.66 -8.69 1.97
N LYS A 19 8.63 -7.58 1.23
CA LYS A 19 9.04 -7.46 -0.18
C LYS A 19 10.07 -6.36 -0.38
N LYS A 20 10.90 -6.54 -1.39
CA LYS A 20 11.92 -5.56 -1.81
C LYS A 20 11.45 -4.81 -3.07
N PRO A 21 11.98 -3.60 -3.31
CA PRO A 21 11.74 -2.90 -4.58
C PRO A 21 12.12 -3.78 -5.77
N GLY A 22 11.22 -3.88 -6.75
CA GLY A 22 11.40 -4.73 -7.94
C GLY A 22 10.80 -6.13 -7.83
N ASP A 23 10.41 -6.59 -6.63
CA ASP A 23 9.75 -7.89 -6.48
C ASP A 23 8.38 -7.89 -7.17
N ARG A 24 8.13 -8.92 -7.97
CA ARG A 24 6.80 -9.21 -8.51
C ARG A 24 5.94 -9.84 -7.43
N VAL A 25 4.72 -9.34 -7.27
CA VAL A 25 3.76 -9.81 -6.27
C VAL A 25 2.49 -10.26 -6.97
N LYS A 26 1.93 -11.38 -6.51
CA LYS A 26 0.61 -11.86 -6.97
C LYS A 26 -0.51 -11.35 -6.05
N ARG A 27 -1.72 -11.23 -6.58
CA ARG A 27 -2.91 -10.91 -5.77
C ARG A 27 -3.05 -11.93 -4.63
N GLY A 28 -3.27 -11.45 -3.41
CA GLY A 28 -3.42 -12.27 -2.21
C GLY A 28 -2.11 -12.65 -1.51
N GLU A 29 -0.97 -12.29 -2.08
CA GLU A 29 0.33 -12.52 -1.46
C GLU A 29 0.60 -11.52 -0.33
N VAL A 30 1.20 -12.00 0.76
CA VAL A 30 1.61 -11.15 1.89
C VAL A 30 2.80 -10.30 1.48
N ILE A 31 2.67 -8.99 1.63
CA ILE A 31 3.73 -8.02 1.26
C ILE A 31 4.30 -7.23 2.43
N ALA A 32 3.57 -7.15 3.54
CA ALA A 32 3.93 -6.37 4.70
C ALA A 32 3.05 -6.73 5.90
N ARG A 33 3.47 -6.28 7.08
CA ARG A 33 2.70 -6.36 8.33
C ARG A 33 2.31 -4.96 8.81
N VAL A 34 1.09 -4.84 9.32
CA VAL A 34 0.59 -3.59 9.93
C VAL A 34 1.41 -3.26 11.18
N GLY A 35 1.58 -1.98 11.46
CA GLY A 35 2.27 -1.48 12.64
C GLY A 35 1.80 -0.08 13.03
N THR A 36 2.73 0.69 13.59
CA THR A 36 2.49 2.04 14.12
C THR A 36 3.58 3.03 13.71
N THR A 37 4.37 2.70 12.68
CA THR A 37 5.50 3.54 12.25
C THR A 37 5.04 4.87 11.65
N GLY A 38 5.87 5.91 11.83
CA GLY A 38 5.55 7.27 11.40
C GLY A 38 4.59 7.96 12.37
N ARG A 39 3.69 8.80 11.84
CA ARG A 39 2.75 9.58 12.65
C ARG A 39 1.44 8.82 12.82
N THR A 40 1.31 8.07 13.91
CA THR A 40 0.12 7.26 14.23
C THR A 40 -0.30 7.46 15.68
N THR A 41 -1.58 7.25 15.98
CA THR A 41 -2.12 7.21 17.35
C THR A 41 -2.37 5.79 17.87
N GLY A 42 -2.19 4.78 17.01
CA GLY A 42 -2.43 3.36 17.32
C GLY A 42 -2.30 2.48 16.07
N PRO A 43 -2.30 1.14 16.22
CA PRO A 43 -2.09 0.21 15.10
C PRO A 43 -3.22 0.29 14.08
N HIS A 44 -2.90 0.70 12.85
CA HIS A 44 -3.84 0.71 11.73
C HIS A 44 -3.09 0.71 10.40
N LEU A 45 -3.79 0.36 9.32
CA LEU A 45 -3.25 0.43 7.97
C LEU A 45 -3.68 1.74 7.30
N HIS A 46 -2.72 2.51 6.80
CA HIS A 46 -3.00 3.60 5.85
C HIS A 46 -2.92 3.03 4.44
N TYR A 47 -4.01 3.13 3.69
CA TYR A 47 -4.14 2.57 2.35
C TYR A 47 -4.58 3.64 1.36
N GLU A 48 -3.80 3.84 0.30
CA GLU A 48 -4.10 4.82 -0.74
C GLU A 48 -4.04 4.18 -2.11
N ILE A 49 -4.94 4.61 -3.00
CA ILE A 49 -4.84 4.35 -4.43
C ILE A 49 -4.54 5.70 -5.10
N ILE A 50 -3.55 5.69 -5.98
CA ILE A 50 -3.06 6.84 -6.72
C ILE A 50 -3.21 6.50 -8.19
N VAL A 51 -3.96 7.30 -8.93
CA VAL A 51 -4.19 7.13 -10.37
C VAL A 51 -3.68 8.37 -11.08
N GLY A 52 -2.74 8.20 -12.01
CA GLY A 52 -2.14 9.32 -12.75
C GLY A 52 -1.49 10.36 -11.83
N GLY A 53 -0.94 9.93 -10.69
CA GLY A 53 -0.32 10.81 -9.69
C GLY A 53 -1.29 11.47 -8.69
N THR A 54 -2.60 11.29 -8.84
CA THR A 54 -3.60 11.87 -7.92
C THR A 54 -4.17 10.80 -6.98
N PRO A 55 -4.17 11.01 -5.65
CA PRO A 55 -4.86 10.13 -4.72
C PRO A 55 -6.37 10.11 -4.99
N VAL A 56 -6.97 8.93 -5.03
CA VAL A 56 -8.41 8.73 -5.26
C VAL A 56 -9.02 7.90 -4.15
N ASP A 57 -10.36 7.98 -4.02
CA ASP A 57 -11.10 7.16 -3.04
C ASP A 57 -10.88 5.65 -3.33
N PRO A 58 -10.25 4.90 -2.40
CA PRO A 58 -9.95 3.50 -2.62
C PRO A 58 -11.18 2.61 -2.77
N LYS A 59 -12.33 3.00 -2.22
CA LYS A 59 -13.56 2.20 -2.27
C LYS A 59 -14.06 1.95 -3.68
N LYS A 60 -13.65 2.76 -4.66
CA LYS A 60 -14.02 2.61 -6.07
C LYS A 60 -13.31 1.44 -6.78
N PHE A 61 -12.30 0.85 -6.15
CA PHE A 61 -11.44 -0.21 -6.72
C PHE A 61 -11.49 -1.53 -5.92
N MET A 62 -12.34 -1.59 -4.90
CA MET A 62 -12.50 -2.75 -4.00
C MET A 62 -13.66 -3.64 -4.43
#